data_AF-A0A2N7B3M2-F1
#
_entry.id   AF-A0A2N7B3M2-F1
#
_cell.length_a   1.000
_cell.length_b   1.000
_cell.length_c   1.000
_cell.angle_alpha   90.00
_cell.angle_beta   90.00
_cell.angle_gamma   90.00
#
_symmetry.space_group_name_H-M   'P 1'
#
loop_
_entity.id
_entity.type
_entity.pdbx_description
1 polymer ?
#
loop_
_entity_poly.entity_id
_entity_poly.type
_entity_poly.pdbx_seq_one_letter_code
_entity_poly.pdbx_strand_id
1 'polypeptide(L)'
;MSLPIDLESLINHTSVESDRVEFKEGWNPNAIYRSICAFANDFDNLGGGYIIVGIEERDGIAQRPVKGLPLEQLDKIQREMIGFNQLIRPEYYPRLFIEDVDQKKLLVIWIPGSSNRPHQVPEVITDKQKTFHYYIRKYANSVKASLPEQQELISLANQIPFDDRPNTQASLDDISLFWIREYLQQTNSRLLDNLEQTAKRDLLQQMALLSGPIEQVIPS
;
A
#
# COMPACT_ATOMS: atom_id res chain seq x y z
N MET A 1 2.81 10.14 10.63
CA MET A 1 3.40 8.82 10.32
C MET A 1 4.31 9.01 9.14
N SER A 2 5.53 8.48 9.21
CA SER A 2 6.53 8.54 8.14
C SER A 2 6.50 7.26 7.31
N LEU A 3 6.84 7.37 6.03
CA LEU A 3 6.96 6.23 5.13
C LEU A 3 8.12 5.30 5.57
N PRO A 4 7.93 3.96 5.59
CA PRO A 4 8.99 3.04 6.01
C PRO A 4 10.15 2.91 5.02
N ILE A 5 9.96 3.29 3.76
CA ILE A 5 10.97 3.26 2.69
C ILE A 5 11.17 4.70 2.19
N ASP A 6 12.38 5.03 1.76
CA ASP A 6 12.67 6.31 1.12
C ASP A 6 11.87 6.52 -0.19
N LEU A 7 11.22 7.66 -0.31
CA LEU A 7 10.39 8.00 -1.46
C LEU A 7 11.22 8.22 -2.73
N GLU A 8 12.40 8.81 -2.63
CA GLU A 8 13.27 8.99 -3.80
C GLU A 8 13.68 7.64 -4.40
N SER A 9 13.97 6.67 -3.53
CA SER A 9 14.30 5.32 -3.95
C SER A 9 13.13 4.58 -4.62
N LEU A 10 11.88 4.83 -4.17
CA LEU A 10 10.65 4.35 -4.83
C LEU A 10 10.43 5.00 -6.20
N ILE A 11 10.60 6.33 -6.31
CA ILE A 11 10.43 7.05 -7.57
C ILE A 11 11.44 6.58 -8.63
N ASN A 12 12.64 6.19 -8.21
CA ASN A 12 13.70 5.69 -9.09
C ASN A 12 13.67 4.17 -9.30
N HIS A 13 12.69 3.44 -8.77
CA HIS A 13 12.59 1.97 -8.83
C HIS A 13 13.84 1.22 -8.36
N THR A 14 14.55 1.77 -7.37
CA THR A 14 15.82 1.20 -6.89
C THR A 14 15.64 0.23 -5.72
N SER A 15 14.59 0.41 -4.92
CA SER A 15 14.34 -0.40 -3.71
C SER A 15 13.26 -1.47 -3.88
N VAL A 16 12.39 -1.33 -4.88
CA VAL A 16 11.24 -2.21 -5.10
C VAL A 16 11.08 -2.42 -6.60
N GLU A 17 10.67 -3.62 -6.98
CA GLU A 17 10.35 -3.98 -8.37
C GLU A 17 9.36 -2.98 -8.99
N SER A 18 9.56 -2.65 -10.27
CA SER A 18 8.87 -1.55 -10.93
C SER A 18 7.36 -1.74 -11.03
N ASP A 19 6.89 -2.99 -11.10
CA ASP A 19 5.47 -3.35 -11.16
C ASP A 19 4.73 -3.16 -9.82
N ARG A 20 5.45 -2.98 -8.72
CA ARG A 20 4.92 -2.66 -7.39
C ARG A 20 4.78 -1.16 -7.13
N VAL A 21 5.19 -0.30 -8.07
CA VAL A 21 5.05 1.15 -7.97
C VAL A 21 4.20 1.65 -9.14
N GLU A 22 3.15 2.42 -8.85
CA GLU A 22 2.28 3.01 -9.86
C GLU A 22 2.20 4.52 -9.68
N PHE A 23 2.51 5.28 -10.73
CA PHE A 23 2.40 6.74 -10.70
C PHE A 23 1.04 7.20 -11.20
N LYS A 24 0.51 8.25 -10.57
CA LYS A 24 -0.69 8.96 -11.02
C LYS A 24 -0.41 10.44 -11.05
N GLU A 25 -0.70 11.08 -12.18
CA GLU A 25 -0.53 12.51 -12.33
C GLU A 25 -1.40 13.31 -11.34
N GLY A 26 -2.60 12.81 -11.05
CA GLY A 26 -3.54 13.46 -10.14
C GLY A 26 -4.56 12.50 -9.55
N TRP A 27 -5.46 13.04 -8.73
CA TRP A 27 -6.47 12.25 -8.03
C TRP A 27 -7.62 11.83 -8.95
N ASN A 28 -7.63 10.56 -9.33
CA ASN A 28 -8.75 9.90 -9.98
C ASN A 28 -9.21 8.72 -9.10
N PRO A 29 -10.25 8.89 -8.26
CA PRO A 29 -10.74 7.86 -7.37
C PRO A 29 -10.99 6.52 -8.05
N ASN A 30 -11.59 6.51 -9.25
CA ASN A 30 -11.92 5.27 -9.94
C ASN A 30 -10.65 4.48 -10.31
N ALA A 31 -9.67 5.13 -10.94
CA ALA A 31 -8.44 4.46 -11.34
C ALA A 31 -7.59 4.04 -10.13
N ILE A 32 -7.51 4.90 -9.10
CA ILE A 32 -6.74 4.65 -7.90
C ILE A 32 -7.33 3.47 -7.12
N TYR A 33 -8.65 3.41 -6.93
CA TYR A 33 -9.26 2.32 -6.16
C TYR A 33 -9.26 0.98 -6.89
N ARG A 34 -9.32 0.96 -8.22
CA ARG A 34 -9.04 -0.25 -9.01
C ARG A 34 -7.63 -0.77 -8.75
N SER A 35 -6.66 0.14 -8.64
CA SER A 35 -5.25 -0.20 -8.39
C SER A 35 -5.01 -0.61 -6.94
N ILE A 36 -5.66 0.04 -5.97
CA ILE A 36 -5.67 -0.40 -4.56
C ILE A 36 -6.23 -1.82 -4.46
N CYS A 37 -7.35 -2.11 -5.12
CA CYS A 37 -7.95 -3.44 -5.15
C CYS A 37 -6.99 -4.48 -5.78
N ALA A 38 -6.33 -4.12 -6.88
CA ALA A 38 -5.35 -4.98 -7.54
C ALA A 38 -4.13 -5.31 -6.66
N PHE A 39 -3.53 -4.29 -6.02
CA PHE A 39 -2.41 -4.49 -5.12
C PHE A 39 -2.80 -5.24 -3.84
N ALA A 40 -3.97 -4.96 -3.26
CA ALA A 40 -4.44 -5.66 -2.06
C ALA A 40 -4.77 -7.14 -2.32
N ASN A 41 -5.21 -7.47 -3.53
CA ASN A 41 -5.42 -8.86 -3.96
C ASN A 41 -4.13 -9.64 -4.16
N ASP A 42 -3.04 -8.94 -4.48
CA ASP A 42 -1.68 -9.48 -4.53
C ASP A 42 -1.59 -10.84 -5.26
N PHE A 43 -2.19 -10.92 -6.45
CA PHE A 43 -2.43 -12.16 -7.18
C PHE A 43 -1.16 -13.01 -7.37
N ASP A 44 -0.03 -12.34 -7.62
CA ASP A 44 1.29 -12.96 -7.82
C ASP A 44 2.12 -13.09 -6.51
N ASN A 45 1.54 -12.77 -5.35
CA ASN A 45 2.18 -12.79 -4.02
C ASN A 45 3.47 -11.94 -3.92
N LEU A 46 3.41 -10.70 -4.42
CA LEU A 46 4.53 -9.76 -4.38
C LEU A 46 4.54 -8.93 -3.08
N GLY A 47 3.53 -9.09 -2.21
CA GLY A 47 3.36 -8.33 -0.97
C GLY A 47 2.71 -6.96 -1.19
N GLY A 48 1.96 -6.78 -2.28
CA GLY A 48 1.27 -5.52 -2.60
C GLY A 48 2.18 -4.45 -3.22
N GLY A 49 1.88 -3.16 -3.02
CA GLY A 49 2.59 -2.08 -3.73
C GLY A 49 2.31 -0.65 -3.24
N TYR A 50 2.71 0.32 -4.07
CA TYR A 50 2.65 1.75 -3.79
C TYR A 50 1.99 2.48 -4.97
N ILE A 51 1.12 3.43 -4.66
CA ILE A 51 0.60 4.39 -5.63
C ILE A 51 1.07 5.78 -5.22
N ILE A 52 1.77 6.48 -6.11
CA ILE A 52 2.27 7.83 -5.85
C ILE A 52 1.51 8.81 -6.73
N VAL A 53 0.74 9.70 -6.09
CA VAL A 53 -0.11 10.69 -6.77
C VAL A 53 0.55 12.07 -6.76
N GLY A 54 0.51 12.74 -7.91
CA GLY A 54 1.17 14.02 -8.16
C GLY A 54 2.42 13.91 -9.04
N ILE A 55 2.66 12.74 -9.66
CA ILE A 55 3.80 12.48 -10.57
C ILE A 55 3.25 12.12 -11.95
N GLU A 56 3.70 12.84 -12.97
CA GLU A 56 3.47 12.45 -14.37
C GLU A 56 4.46 11.35 -14.74
N GLU A 57 3.99 10.33 -15.45
CA GLU A 57 4.81 9.22 -15.93
C GLU A 57 4.86 9.28 -17.46
N ARG A 58 6.05 9.08 -18.04
CA ARG A 58 6.23 8.85 -19.48
C ARG A 58 7.17 7.67 -19.68
N ASP A 59 6.72 6.70 -20.47
CA ASP A 59 7.49 5.49 -20.81
C ASP A 59 8.05 4.75 -19.57
N GLY A 60 7.27 4.67 -18.49
CA GLY A 60 7.69 4.01 -17.24
C GLY A 60 8.57 4.87 -16.33
N ILE A 61 8.82 6.13 -16.69
CA ILE A 61 9.73 7.02 -15.96
C ILE A 61 8.97 8.22 -15.39
N ALA A 62 9.11 8.41 -14.08
CA ALA A 62 8.62 9.57 -13.36
C ALA A 62 9.25 10.87 -13.89
N GLN A 63 8.42 11.81 -14.32
CA GLN A 63 8.86 13.10 -14.82
C GLN A 63 9.19 14.06 -13.67
N ARG A 64 10.28 14.80 -13.84
CA ARG A 64 10.75 15.84 -12.92
C ARG A 64 10.77 17.21 -13.62
N PRO A 65 10.48 18.32 -12.93
CA PRO A 65 10.00 18.38 -11.55
C PRO A 65 8.60 17.77 -11.42
N VAL A 66 8.30 17.17 -10.26
CA VAL A 66 6.99 16.58 -10.03
C VAL A 66 5.89 17.65 -10.09
N LYS A 67 4.69 17.27 -10.55
CA LYS A 67 3.54 18.19 -10.62
C LYS A 67 3.06 18.60 -9.23
N GLY A 68 3.02 17.64 -8.31
CA GLY A 68 2.51 17.83 -6.96
C GLY A 68 0.99 17.96 -6.90
N LEU A 69 0.51 18.05 -5.66
CA LEU A 69 -0.88 18.29 -5.32
C LEU A 69 -1.00 19.56 -4.46
N PRO A 70 -1.98 20.44 -4.71
CA PRO A 70 -2.31 21.54 -3.82
C PRO A 70 -2.78 21.04 -2.45
N LEU A 71 -2.50 21.80 -1.38
CA LEU A 71 -2.88 21.45 0.00
C LEU A 71 -4.39 21.21 0.15
N GLU A 72 -5.22 22.08 -0.44
CA GLU A 72 -6.68 21.95 -0.41
C GLU A 72 -7.17 20.63 -1.05
N GLN A 73 -6.43 20.14 -2.05
CA GLN A 73 -6.74 18.88 -2.69
C GLN A 73 -6.41 17.70 -1.76
N LEU A 74 -5.29 17.75 -1.03
CA LEU A 74 -4.91 16.69 -0.09
C LEU A 74 -5.97 16.48 1.02
N ASP A 75 -6.51 17.56 1.57
CA ASP A 75 -7.56 17.48 2.61
C ASP A 75 -8.88 16.93 2.05
N LYS A 76 -9.18 17.25 0.79
CA LYS A 76 -10.34 16.67 0.10
C LYS A 76 -10.15 15.17 -0.13
N ILE A 77 -8.97 14.75 -0.61
CA ILE A 77 -8.66 13.35 -0.87
C ILE A 77 -8.77 12.52 0.39
N GLN A 78 -8.18 12.96 1.50
CA GLN A 78 -8.23 12.24 2.78
C GLN A 78 -9.67 11.99 3.24
N ARG A 79 -10.55 13.00 3.14
CA ARG A 79 -11.98 12.86 3.48
C ARG A 79 -12.71 11.91 2.55
N GLU A 80 -12.46 12.01 1.25
CA GLU A 80 -13.06 11.11 0.25
C GLU A 80 -12.63 9.65 0.49
N MET A 81 -11.34 9.42 0.80
CA MET A 81 -10.82 8.09 1.05
C MET A 81 -11.47 7.38 2.23
N ILE A 82 -11.87 8.10 3.28
CA ILE A 82 -12.60 7.49 4.41
C ILE A 82 -13.89 6.81 3.92
N GLY A 83 -14.67 7.50 3.09
CA GLY A 83 -15.91 6.95 2.54
C GLY A 83 -15.66 5.87 1.49
N PHE A 84 -14.65 6.04 0.65
CA PHE A 84 -14.33 5.12 -0.42
C PHE A 84 -13.69 3.80 0.07
N ASN A 85 -12.87 3.82 1.13
CA ASN A 85 -12.29 2.61 1.73
C ASN A 85 -13.37 1.64 2.22
N GLN A 86 -14.48 2.15 2.78
CA GLN A 86 -15.63 1.35 3.21
C GLN A 86 -16.38 0.68 2.05
N LEU A 87 -16.12 1.09 0.80
CA LEU A 87 -16.69 0.46 -0.38
C LEU A 87 -15.86 -0.73 -0.86
N ILE A 88 -14.66 -0.97 -0.34
CA ILE A 88 -13.90 -2.18 -0.68
C ILE A 88 -14.53 -3.36 0.07
N ARG A 89 -14.66 -4.52 -0.60
CA ARG A 89 -15.32 -5.71 -0.04
C ARG A 89 -14.46 -6.97 -0.21
N PRO A 90 -14.00 -7.63 0.86
CA PRO A 90 -14.05 -7.20 2.27
C PRO A 90 -13.40 -5.82 2.50
N GLU A 91 -13.69 -5.16 3.62
CA GLU A 91 -13.13 -3.84 3.92
C GLU A 91 -11.59 -3.87 3.92
N TYR A 92 -11.00 -2.82 3.37
CA TYR A 92 -9.56 -2.66 3.30
C TYR A 92 -9.19 -1.18 3.42
N TYR A 93 -8.14 -0.88 4.19
CA TYR A 93 -7.71 0.48 4.49
C TYR A 93 -6.22 0.62 4.15
N PRO A 94 -5.87 1.22 2.98
CA PRO A 94 -4.48 1.46 2.65
C PRO A 94 -3.88 2.52 3.57
N ARG A 95 -2.54 2.51 3.69
CA ARG A 95 -1.80 3.49 4.49
C ARG A 95 -1.47 4.71 3.63
N LEU A 96 -1.67 5.90 4.18
CA LEU A 96 -1.54 7.17 3.45
C LEU A 96 -0.44 8.02 4.07
N PHE A 97 0.44 8.54 3.22
CA PHE A 97 1.55 9.41 3.59
C PHE A 97 1.57 10.64 2.66
N ILE A 98 1.96 11.79 3.21
CA ILE A 98 2.13 13.03 2.47
C ILE A 98 3.60 13.40 2.53
N GLU A 99 4.23 13.52 1.37
CA GLU A 99 5.67 13.67 1.25
C GLU A 99 6.02 14.91 0.41
N ASP A 100 7.14 15.55 0.73
CA ASP A 100 7.66 16.69 -0.02
C ASP A 100 8.75 16.24 -0.99
N VAL A 101 8.57 16.53 -2.27
CA VAL A 101 9.51 16.25 -3.37
C VAL A 101 9.52 17.45 -4.31
N ASP A 102 10.69 17.95 -4.71
CA ASP A 102 10.83 19.15 -5.56
C ASP A 102 10.03 20.38 -5.05
N GLN A 103 9.93 20.56 -3.72
CA GLN A 103 9.10 21.60 -3.07
C GLN A 103 7.59 21.49 -3.36
N LYS A 104 7.14 20.30 -3.74
CA LYS A 104 5.76 19.97 -4.01
C LYS A 104 5.31 18.83 -3.10
N LYS A 105 4.03 18.85 -2.73
CA LYS A 105 3.42 17.78 -1.94
C LYS A 105 2.98 16.65 -2.85
N LEU A 106 3.33 15.42 -2.50
CA LEU A 106 2.86 14.19 -3.12
C LEU A 106 2.04 13.39 -2.12
N LEU A 107 1.11 12.59 -2.63
CA LEU A 107 0.35 11.63 -1.84
C LEU A 107 0.85 10.22 -2.15
N VAL A 108 1.38 9.55 -1.15
CA VAL A 108 1.85 8.16 -1.26
C VAL A 108 0.83 7.26 -0.57
N ILE A 109 0.28 6.32 -1.32
CA ILE A 109 -0.65 5.30 -0.83
C ILE A 109 0.11 3.99 -0.82
N TRP A 110 0.37 3.44 0.35
CA TRP A 110 0.97 2.12 0.52
C TRP A 110 -0.12 1.08 0.73
N ILE A 111 -0.08 0.03 -0.09
CA ILE A 111 -1.07 -1.03 -0.16
C ILE A 111 -0.37 -2.38 0.09
N PRO A 112 -0.17 -2.79 1.35
CA PRO A 112 0.27 -4.15 1.66
C PRO A 112 -0.70 -5.20 1.10
N GLY A 113 -0.17 -6.36 0.69
CA GLY A 113 -1.00 -7.52 0.36
C GLY A 113 -1.96 -7.86 1.51
N SER A 114 -3.22 -8.17 1.19
CA SER A 114 -4.23 -8.44 2.21
C SER A 114 -4.38 -9.92 2.48
N SER A 115 -4.34 -10.30 3.77
CA SER A 115 -4.65 -11.66 4.21
C SER A 115 -6.13 -12.02 4.06
N ASN A 116 -7.01 -11.02 3.92
CA ASN A 116 -8.46 -11.20 3.77
C ASN A 116 -8.92 -11.03 2.30
N ARG A 117 -8.00 -11.22 1.35
CA ARG A 117 -8.30 -11.29 -0.08
C ARG A 117 -9.24 -12.48 -0.37
N PRO A 118 -10.08 -12.42 -1.42
CA PRO A 118 -10.05 -11.43 -2.47
C PRO A 118 -10.99 -10.25 -2.20
N HIS A 119 -10.51 -9.05 -2.51
CA HIS A 119 -11.22 -7.79 -2.46
C HIS A 119 -11.86 -7.44 -3.80
N GLN A 120 -13.02 -6.80 -3.72
CA GLN A 120 -13.72 -6.17 -4.82
C GLN A 120 -13.92 -4.69 -4.52
N VAL A 121 -14.04 -3.90 -5.58
CA VAL A 121 -14.35 -2.47 -5.48
C VAL A 121 -15.34 -2.09 -6.58
N PRO A 122 -16.18 -1.05 -6.40
CA PRO A 122 -17.03 -0.57 -7.47
C PRO A 122 -16.23 -0.13 -8.69
N GLU A 123 -16.72 -0.46 -9.88
CA GLU A 123 -16.10 -0.01 -11.14
C GLU A 123 -15.98 1.51 -11.22
N VAL A 124 -17.02 2.19 -10.74
CA VAL A 124 -17.09 3.65 -10.59
C VAL A 124 -17.41 3.94 -9.13
N ILE A 125 -16.39 4.37 -8.38
CA ILE A 125 -16.48 4.55 -6.93
C ILE A 125 -17.35 5.75 -6.54
N THR A 126 -17.60 6.67 -7.48
CA THR A 126 -18.43 7.86 -7.28
C THR A 126 -19.92 7.63 -7.58
N ASP A 127 -20.30 6.54 -8.26
CA ASP A 127 -21.68 6.33 -8.73
C ASP A 127 -22.64 5.93 -7.61
N LYS A 128 -23.95 6.19 -7.75
CA LYS A 128 -24.93 5.75 -6.74
C LYS A 128 -25.18 4.24 -6.81
N GLN A 129 -25.30 3.69 -8.01
CA GLN A 129 -25.41 2.25 -8.22
C GLN A 129 -24.02 1.66 -8.35
N LYS A 130 -23.74 0.61 -7.56
CA LYS A 130 -22.40 0.04 -7.45
C LYS A 130 -22.36 -1.33 -8.11
N THR A 131 -21.51 -1.46 -9.12
CA THR A 131 -21.15 -2.76 -9.72
C THR A 131 -19.75 -3.12 -9.27
N PHE A 132 -19.63 -4.19 -8.49
CA PHE A 132 -18.36 -4.61 -7.87
C PHE A 132 -17.60 -5.57 -8.78
N HIS A 133 -16.28 -5.40 -8.84
CA HIS A 133 -15.39 -6.30 -9.55
C HIS A 133 -14.11 -6.56 -8.78
N TYR A 134 -13.53 -7.73 -9.02
CA TYR A 134 -12.15 -8.03 -8.67
C TYR A 134 -11.19 -7.40 -9.66
N TYR A 135 -10.10 -6.84 -9.16
CA TYR A 135 -8.99 -6.33 -9.97
C TYR A 135 -7.71 -7.06 -9.57
N ILE A 136 -6.82 -7.26 -10.52
CA ILE A 136 -5.50 -7.87 -10.31
C ILE A 136 -4.43 -7.06 -11.04
N ARG A 137 -3.19 -7.17 -10.57
CA ARG A 137 -2.03 -6.68 -11.31
C ARG A 137 -1.73 -7.67 -12.43
N LYS A 138 -1.48 -7.15 -13.61
CA LYS A 138 -0.85 -7.87 -14.73
C LYS A 138 0.24 -6.99 -15.26
N TYR A 139 1.49 -7.36 -14.98
CA TYR A 139 2.63 -6.50 -15.21
C TYR A 139 2.41 -5.14 -14.50
N ALA A 140 2.73 -4.04 -15.17
CA ALA A 140 2.54 -2.68 -14.65
C ALA A 140 1.07 -2.18 -14.61
N ASN A 141 0.06 -3.02 -14.93
CA ASN A 141 -1.32 -2.57 -15.10
C ASN A 141 -2.32 -3.25 -14.15
N SER A 142 -3.30 -2.47 -13.70
CA SER A 142 -4.41 -2.93 -12.88
C SER A 142 -5.63 -3.23 -13.77
N VAL A 143 -6.00 -4.51 -13.91
CA VAL A 143 -7.04 -4.96 -14.85
C VAL A 143 -8.19 -5.67 -14.13
N LYS A 144 -9.38 -5.65 -14.74
CA LYS A 144 -10.54 -6.40 -14.24
C LYS A 144 -10.26 -7.89 -14.41
N ALA A 145 -10.40 -8.66 -13.34
CA ALA A 145 -10.15 -10.09 -13.36
C ALA A 145 -11.20 -10.82 -14.22
N SER A 146 -10.74 -11.70 -15.11
CA SER A 146 -11.59 -12.61 -15.89
C SER A 146 -12.23 -13.67 -14.99
N LEU A 147 -13.25 -14.39 -15.48
CA LEU A 147 -13.91 -15.42 -14.67
C LEU A 147 -12.94 -16.51 -14.15
N PRO A 148 -12.00 -17.04 -14.96
CA PRO A 148 -10.97 -17.95 -14.45
C PRO A 148 -10.08 -17.33 -13.37
N GLU A 149 -9.61 -16.09 -13.56
CA GLU A 149 -8.77 -15.37 -12.59
C GLU A 149 -9.51 -15.12 -11.26
N GLN A 150 -10.82 -14.89 -11.32
CA GLN A 150 -11.64 -14.75 -10.10
C GLN A 150 -11.71 -16.07 -9.33
N GLN A 151 -11.87 -17.21 -10.04
CA GLN A 151 -11.88 -18.53 -9.40
C GLN A 151 -10.54 -18.83 -8.74
N GLU A 152 -9.43 -18.43 -9.37
CA GLU A 152 -8.08 -18.56 -8.83
C GLU A 152 -7.86 -17.64 -7.63
N LEU A 153 -8.29 -16.39 -7.67
CA LEU A 153 -8.27 -15.49 -6.51
C LEU A 153 -8.99 -16.09 -5.30
N ILE A 154 -10.16 -16.69 -5.53
CA ILE A 154 -10.96 -17.32 -4.47
C ILE A 154 -10.28 -18.61 -3.97
N SER A 155 -9.59 -19.36 -4.82
CA SER A 155 -8.85 -20.55 -4.37
C SER A 155 -7.63 -20.17 -3.52
N LEU A 156 -6.90 -19.10 -3.90
CA LEU A 156 -5.76 -18.54 -3.17
C LEU A 156 -6.17 -18.00 -1.80
N ALA A 157 -7.37 -17.43 -1.67
CA ALA A 157 -7.89 -16.94 -0.40
C ALA A 157 -7.99 -18.03 0.69
N ASN A 158 -8.16 -19.29 0.30
CA ASN A 158 -8.19 -20.42 1.24
C ASN A 158 -6.81 -20.91 1.65
N GLN A 159 -5.74 -20.29 1.14
CA GLN A 159 -4.36 -20.68 1.37
C GLN A 159 -3.53 -19.42 1.65
N ILE A 160 -3.44 -19.01 2.92
CA ILE A 160 -2.41 -18.03 3.31
C ILE A 160 -1.05 -18.71 3.06
N PRO A 161 -0.20 -18.17 2.16
CA PRO A 161 1.15 -18.68 1.93
C PRO A 161 1.90 -18.82 3.25
N PHE A 162 2.85 -19.75 3.35
CA PHE A 162 3.57 -19.96 4.61
C PHE A 162 4.24 -18.67 5.11
N ASP A 163 4.78 -17.86 4.20
CA ASP A 163 5.51 -16.63 4.49
C ASP A 163 4.61 -15.47 4.96
N ASP A 164 3.29 -15.54 4.69
CA ASP A 164 2.31 -14.54 5.14
C ASP A 164 1.59 -14.94 6.43
N ARG A 165 1.96 -16.09 7.02
CA ARG A 165 1.34 -16.57 8.26
C ARG A 165 2.03 -15.95 9.46
N PRO A 166 1.28 -15.29 10.36
CA PRO A 166 1.87 -14.74 11.56
C PRO A 166 2.44 -15.84 12.44
N ASN A 167 3.62 -15.58 12.99
CA ASN A 167 4.32 -16.54 13.83
C ASN A 167 3.73 -16.54 15.24
N THR A 168 2.85 -17.49 15.52
CA THR A 168 2.16 -17.63 16.81
C THR A 168 3.08 -18.09 17.95
N GLN A 169 4.30 -18.54 17.67
CA GLN A 169 5.28 -18.94 18.68
C GLN A 169 6.22 -17.80 19.07
N ALA A 170 6.29 -16.74 18.28
CA ALA A 170 7.14 -15.59 18.54
C ALA A 170 6.38 -14.49 19.30
N SER A 171 7.11 -13.76 20.13
CA SER A 171 6.63 -12.62 20.89
C SER A 171 7.22 -11.32 20.34
N LEU A 172 6.71 -10.18 20.82
CA LEU A 172 7.29 -8.87 20.51
C LEU A 172 8.76 -8.75 20.91
N ASP A 173 9.20 -9.46 21.96
CA ASP A 173 10.56 -9.38 22.49
C ASP A 173 11.57 -10.07 21.57
N ASP A 174 11.13 -11.05 20.79
CA ASP A 174 11.98 -11.80 19.85
C ASP A 174 12.41 -10.96 18.63
N ILE A 175 11.68 -9.88 18.32
CA ILE A 175 12.07 -8.98 17.23
C ILE A 175 13.18 -8.04 17.70
N SER A 176 14.37 -8.14 17.11
CA SER A 176 15.50 -7.29 17.47
C SER A 176 15.38 -5.87 16.91
N LEU A 177 15.35 -4.87 17.81
CA LEU A 177 15.42 -3.45 17.42
C LEU A 177 16.71 -3.10 16.67
N PHE A 178 17.80 -3.85 16.90
CA PHE A 178 19.06 -3.65 16.18
C PHE A 178 18.87 -3.93 14.68
N TRP A 179 18.25 -5.06 14.31
CA TRP A 179 18.00 -5.40 12.91
C TRP A 179 17.02 -4.45 12.24
N ILE A 180 16.01 -3.97 12.97
CA ILE A 180 15.11 -2.93 12.47
C ILE A 180 15.89 -1.65 12.16
N ARG A 181 16.74 -1.20 13.08
CA ARG A 181 17.57 0.00 12.87
C ARG A 181 18.47 -0.14 11.65
N GLU A 182 19.16 -1.28 11.53
CA GLU A 182 20.01 -1.57 10.37
C GLU A 182 19.20 -1.53 9.06
N TYR A 183 18.04 -2.17 9.01
CA TYR A 183 17.16 -2.14 7.84
C TYR A 183 16.73 -0.72 7.48
N LEU A 184 16.26 0.06 8.47
CA LEU A 184 15.82 1.43 8.25
C LEU A 184 16.97 2.35 7.80
N GLN A 185 18.21 2.07 8.22
CA GLN A 185 19.42 2.76 7.72
C GLN A 185 19.72 2.39 6.29
N GLN A 186 19.64 1.10 5.93
CA GLN A 186 19.86 0.66 4.56
C GLN A 186 18.83 1.23 3.59
N THR A 187 17.57 1.39 4.02
CA THR A 187 16.49 1.95 3.19
C THR A 187 16.33 3.46 3.29
N ASN A 188 17.24 4.16 3.99
CA ASN A 188 17.18 5.60 4.25
C ASN A 188 15.81 6.08 4.74
N SER A 189 15.19 5.28 5.61
CA SER A 189 13.85 5.51 6.11
C SER A 189 13.77 6.67 7.08
N ARG A 190 12.78 7.56 6.90
CA ARG A 190 12.47 8.64 7.85
C ARG A 190 11.94 8.16 9.20
N LEU A 191 11.70 6.85 9.36
CA LEU A 191 11.41 6.27 10.67
C LEU A 191 12.61 6.33 11.63
N LEU A 192 13.84 6.43 11.11
CA LEU A 192 15.04 6.56 11.93
C LEU A 192 15.03 7.80 12.82
N ASP A 193 14.51 8.92 12.30
CA ASP A 193 14.54 10.22 12.97
C ASP A 193 13.84 10.19 14.33
N ASN A 194 12.84 9.31 14.48
CA ASN A 194 12.01 9.20 15.68
C ASN A 194 12.15 7.84 16.38
N LEU A 195 13.15 7.02 16.02
CA LEU A 195 13.27 5.64 16.51
C LEU A 195 13.44 5.56 18.03
N GLU A 196 14.17 6.49 18.64
CA GLU A 196 14.38 6.51 20.10
C GLU A 196 13.16 7.02 20.88
N GLN A 197 12.25 7.74 20.22
CA GLN A 197 11.05 8.33 20.83
C GLN A 197 9.80 7.47 20.61
N THR A 198 9.84 6.52 19.67
CA THR A 198 8.72 5.67 19.30
C THR A 198 8.78 4.36 20.07
N ALA A 199 7.66 3.94 20.68
CA ALA A 199 7.62 2.64 21.32
C ALA A 199 7.83 1.53 20.27
N LYS A 200 8.59 0.48 20.63
CA LYS A 200 8.91 -0.66 19.75
C LYS A 200 7.66 -1.21 19.03
N ARG A 201 6.56 -1.36 19.77
CA ARG A 201 5.28 -1.83 19.22
C ARG A 201 4.75 -0.93 18.12
N ASP A 202 4.73 0.38 18.33
CA ASP A 202 4.19 1.35 17.38
C ASP A 202 5.03 1.39 16.10
N LEU A 203 6.37 1.31 16.26
CA LEU A 203 7.30 1.20 15.14
C LEU A 203 7.01 -0.06 14.31
N LEU A 204 6.93 -1.21 14.96
CA LEU A 204 6.64 -2.49 14.30
C LEU A 204 5.28 -2.49 13.60
N GLN A 205 4.26 -1.90 14.22
CA GLN A 205 2.94 -1.73 13.61
C GLN A 205 3.00 -0.84 12.37
N GLN A 206 3.75 0.27 12.45
CA GLN A 206 3.97 1.20 11.33
C GLN A 206 4.77 0.57 10.19
N MET A 207 5.62 -0.41 10.49
CA MET A 207 6.33 -1.22 9.49
C MET A 207 5.51 -2.42 8.98
N ALA A 208 4.29 -2.63 9.48
CA ALA A 208 3.44 -3.77 9.16
C ALA A 208 4.05 -5.13 9.54
N LEU A 209 4.85 -5.16 10.61
CA LEU A 209 5.53 -6.36 11.12
C LEU A 209 4.76 -7.07 12.25
N LEU A 210 3.51 -6.66 12.51
CA LEU A 210 2.66 -7.17 13.58
C LEU A 210 1.31 -7.62 13.05
N SER A 211 0.80 -8.69 13.64
CA SER A 211 -0.49 -9.31 13.36
C SER A 211 -1.26 -9.59 14.65
N GLY A 212 -2.58 -9.75 14.55
CA GLY A 212 -3.45 -10.10 15.67
C GLY A 212 -4.07 -8.89 16.41
N PRO A 213 -5.04 -9.15 17.31
CA PRO A 213 -5.74 -8.12 18.07
C PRO A 213 -4.83 -7.50 19.14
N ILE A 214 -5.25 -6.37 19.73
CA ILE A 214 -4.43 -5.60 20.68
C ILE A 214 -4.02 -6.44 21.90
N GLU A 215 -4.89 -7.37 22.30
CA GLU A 215 -4.74 -8.31 23.42
C GLU A 215 -3.79 -9.46 23.11
N GLN A 216 -3.54 -9.77 21.84
CA GLN A 216 -2.67 -10.86 21.40
C GLN A 216 -1.92 -10.46 20.12
N VAL A 217 -0.91 -9.61 20.30
CA VAL A 217 -0.02 -9.17 19.23
C VAL A 217 1.07 -10.19 19.01
N ILE A 218 1.18 -10.65 17.76
CA ILE A 218 2.20 -11.60 17.31
C ILE A 218 2.96 -11.02 16.11
N PRO A 219 4.23 -11.36 15.91
CA PRO A 219 4.94 -11.02 14.69
C PRO A 219 4.20 -11.53 13.45
N SER A 220 4.08 -10.68 12.43
CA SER A 220 3.54 -11.05 11.11
C SER A 220 4.51 -11.91 10.34
#